data_AF-A0A1M5TFL5-F1
#
_entry.id   AF-A0A1M5TFL5-F1
#
_cell.length_a   1.000
_cell.length_b   1.000
_cell.length_c   1.000
_cell.angle_alpha   90.00
_cell.angle_beta   90.00
_cell.angle_gamma   90.00
#
_symmetry.space_group_name_H-M   'P 1'
#
loop_
_entity.id
_entity.type
_entity.pdbx_description
1 polymer ?
#
loop_
_entity_poly.entity_id
_entity_poly.type
_entity_poly.pdbx_seq_one_letter_code
_entity_poly.pdbx_strand_id
1 'polypeptide(L)'
;MIKKQCSYHSCSKILDDGVMFCPYHQAVYEKERKKRWNKYRKERMKDKYEAMCQSFYRSPTWDRKKEEVKGRCLHIDILEFYRTGKIVEGYAVHHIKELKDEWDLRLDYDNLIYLTKSNHARVHREYDKGFKEKKKMQTILLEIKMMFETEFNL
;
A
#
# COMPACT_ATOMS: atom_id res chain seq x y z
N MET A 1 -2.60 13.51 -35.34
CA MET A 1 -3.01 13.64 -33.93
C MET A 1 -4.34 12.95 -33.77
N ILE A 2 -4.44 11.94 -32.90
CA ILE A 2 -5.70 11.25 -32.63
C ILE A 2 -6.51 12.16 -31.70
N LYS A 3 -7.76 12.42 -32.06
CA LYS A 3 -8.71 13.18 -31.26
C LYS A 3 -9.83 12.25 -30.82
N LYS A 4 -10.43 12.52 -29.66
CA LYS A 4 -11.60 11.79 -29.17
C LYS A 4 -12.62 12.72 -28.56
N GLN A 5 -13.87 12.28 -28.51
CA GLN A 5 -14.90 13.00 -27.78
C GLN A 5 -14.70 12.85 -26.26
N CYS A 6 -15.08 13.87 -25.50
CA CYS A 6 -15.16 13.85 -24.05
C CYS A 6 -15.94 12.62 -23.56
N SER A 7 -15.41 11.90 -22.57
CA SER A 7 -16.00 10.64 -22.10
C SER A 7 -17.27 10.81 -21.24
N TYR A 8 -17.73 12.04 -20.99
CA TYR A 8 -19.00 12.30 -20.29
C TYR A 8 -20.18 12.11 -21.26
N HIS A 9 -21.19 11.34 -20.85
CA HIS A 9 -22.40 11.09 -21.64
C HIS A 9 -23.01 12.42 -22.10
N SER A 10 -23.39 12.53 -23.38
CA SER A 10 -23.95 13.75 -24.01
C SER A 10 -23.01 14.96 -24.19
N CYS A 11 -21.71 14.86 -23.86
CA CYS A 11 -20.77 15.95 -24.14
C CYS A 11 -20.10 15.81 -25.51
N SER A 12 -20.29 16.76 -26.42
CA SER A 12 -19.74 16.74 -27.79
C SER A 12 -18.34 17.37 -27.93
N LYS A 13 -17.70 17.80 -26.83
CA LYS A 13 -16.37 18.43 -26.92
C LYS A 13 -15.31 17.43 -27.38
N ILE A 14 -14.49 17.85 -28.35
CA ILE A 14 -13.38 17.06 -28.90
C ILE A 14 -12.08 17.40 -28.16
N LEU A 15 -11.33 16.38 -27.76
CA LEU A 15 -10.13 16.44 -26.94
C LEU A 15 -8.98 15.69 -27.62
N ASP A 16 -7.76 15.95 -27.16
CA ASP A 16 -6.60 15.11 -27.49
C ASP A 16 -6.75 13.70 -26.91
N ASP A 17 -6.15 12.74 -27.62
CA ASP A 17 -6.05 11.38 -27.10
C ASP A 17 -5.33 11.36 -25.75
N GLY A 18 -5.81 10.50 -24.83
CA GLY A 18 -5.38 10.48 -23.43
C GLY A 18 -6.14 11.43 -22.48
N VAL A 19 -6.80 12.49 -22.95
CA VAL A 19 -7.58 13.39 -22.06
C VAL A 19 -9.00 12.85 -21.88
N MET A 20 -9.35 12.42 -20.67
CA MET A 20 -10.64 11.76 -20.39
C MET A 20 -11.84 12.71 -20.47
N PHE A 21 -11.74 13.88 -19.84
CA PHE A 21 -12.84 14.84 -19.75
C PHE A 21 -12.42 16.22 -20.23
N CYS A 22 -13.37 16.98 -20.77
CA CYS A 22 -13.16 18.40 -21.03
C CYS A 22 -12.98 19.16 -19.69
N PRO A 23 -12.42 20.38 -19.68
CA PRO A 23 -12.13 21.11 -18.43
C PRO A 23 -13.33 21.22 -17.48
N TYR A 24 -14.53 21.40 -18.03
CA TYR A 24 -15.78 21.44 -17.26
C TYR A 24 -16.09 20.09 -16.57
N HIS A 25 -16.10 18.99 -17.33
CA HIS A 25 -16.40 17.66 -16.77
C HIS A 25 -15.27 17.13 -15.89
N GLN A 26 -14.03 17.54 -16.12
CA GLN A 26 -12.91 17.27 -15.22
C GLN A 26 -13.16 17.91 -13.85
N ALA A 27 -13.56 19.19 -13.82
CA ALA A 27 -13.87 19.89 -12.57
C ALA A 27 -15.06 19.26 -11.83
N VAL A 28 -16.11 18.85 -12.56
CA VAL A 28 -17.25 18.12 -11.97
C VAL A 28 -16.80 16.78 -11.39
N TYR A 29 -16.06 15.98 -12.16
CA TYR A 29 -15.52 14.68 -11.73
C TYR A 29 -14.66 14.82 -10.47
N GLU A 30 -13.77 15.80 -10.43
CA GLU A 30 -12.92 16.07 -9.27
C GLU A 30 -13.71 16.48 -8.03
N LYS A 31 -14.74 17.32 -8.21
CA LYS A 31 -15.66 17.72 -7.13
C LYS A 31 -16.38 16.50 -6.54
N GLU A 32 -16.89 15.62 -7.39
CA GLU A 32 -17.55 14.39 -6.97
C GLU A 32 -16.60 13.39 -6.31
N ARG A 33 -15.39 13.22 -6.87
CA ARG A 33 -14.33 12.41 -6.28
C ARG A 33 -13.97 12.92 -4.88
N LYS A 34 -13.82 14.23 -4.70
CA LYS A 34 -13.55 14.85 -3.40
C LYS A 34 -14.70 14.63 -2.41
N LYS A 35 -15.96 14.77 -2.84
CA LYS A 35 -17.14 14.47 -2.01
C LYS A 35 -17.15 13.00 -1.55
N ARG A 36 -16.93 12.05 -2.46
CA ARG A 36 -16.85 10.61 -2.15
C ARG A 36 -15.74 10.31 -1.15
N TRP A 37 -14.54 10.85 -1.38
CA TRP A 37 -13.41 10.69 -0.46
C TRP A 37 -13.69 11.27 0.94
N ASN A 38 -14.31 12.45 1.02
CA ASN A 38 -14.70 13.06 2.30
C ASN A 38 -15.71 12.20 3.06
N LYS A 39 -16.71 11.63 2.35
CA LYS A 39 -17.71 10.73 2.94
C LYS A 39 -17.04 9.46 3.49
N TYR A 40 -16.26 8.77 2.65
CA TYR A 40 -15.50 7.58 3.04
C TYR A 40 -14.61 7.84 4.26
N ARG A 41 -13.86 8.96 4.24
CA ARG A 41 -13.02 9.37 5.38
C ARG A 41 -13.87 9.57 6.63
N LYS A 42 -14.98 10.30 6.55
CA LYS A 42 -15.86 10.56 7.71
C LYS A 42 -16.44 9.28 8.29
N GLU A 43 -16.83 8.32 7.45
CA GLU A 43 -17.35 7.02 7.89
C GLU A 43 -16.29 6.21 8.63
N ARG A 44 -15.06 6.13 8.10
CA ARG A 44 -13.96 5.41 8.75
C ARG A 44 -13.49 6.03 10.07
N MET A 45 -13.66 7.35 10.23
CA MET A 45 -13.33 8.03 11.49
C MET A 45 -14.41 7.88 12.58
N LYS A 46 -15.56 7.25 12.28
CA LYS A 46 -16.57 6.95 13.32
C LYS A 46 -16.09 5.83 14.24
N ASP A 47 -15.40 4.85 13.69
CA ASP A 47 -14.76 3.80 14.46
C ASP A 47 -13.50 4.37 15.10
N LYS A 48 -13.46 4.40 16.44
CA LYS A 48 -12.33 4.95 17.20
C LYS A 48 -11.04 4.18 16.94
N TYR A 49 -11.13 2.86 16.77
CA TYR A 49 -9.98 2.00 16.52
C TYR A 49 -9.44 2.19 15.10
N GLU A 50 -10.32 2.29 14.10
CA GLU A 50 -9.90 2.65 12.74
C GLU A 50 -9.29 4.06 12.69
N ALA A 51 -9.88 5.03 13.41
CA ALA A 51 -9.32 6.37 13.52
C ALA A 51 -7.90 6.37 14.14
N MET A 52 -7.70 5.56 15.18
CA MET A 52 -6.39 5.34 15.81
C MET A 52 -5.39 4.69 14.85
N CYS A 53 -5.80 3.69 14.07
CA CYS A 53 -4.95 3.09 13.04
C CYS A 53 -4.54 4.11 11.97
N GLN A 54 -5.48 4.94 11.52
CA GLN A 54 -5.21 5.99 10.53
C GLN A 54 -4.32 7.11 11.07
N SER A 55 -4.40 7.44 12.36
CA SER A 55 -3.53 8.44 12.98
C SER A 55 -2.10 7.90 13.13
N PHE A 56 -1.93 6.61 13.42
CA PHE A 56 -0.61 5.97 13.49
C PHE A 56 0.16 6.09 12.17
N TYR A 57 -0.47 5.82 11.03
CA TYR A 57 0.18 5.96 9.73
C TYR A 57 0.61 7.39 9.38
N ARG A 58 0.08 8.41 10.09
CA ARG A 58 0.46 9.82 9.95
C ARG A 58 1.41 10.29 11.06
N SER A 59 1.80 9.39 11.96
CA SER A 59 2.61 9.74 13.12
C SER A 59 4.10 9.83 12.74
N PRO A 60 4.85 10.79 13.31
CA PRO A 60 6.31 10.85 13.15
C PRO A 60 7.03 9.57 13.62
N THR A 61 6.40 8.82 14.54
CA THR A 61 6.93 7.56 15.04
C THR A 61 6.91 6.49 13.95
N TRP A 62 5.83 6.42 13.17
CA TRP A 62 5.77 5.53 12.01
C TRP A 62 6.76 5.93 10.92
N ASP A 63 6.91 7.23 10.66
CA ASP A 63 7.90 7.71 9.68
C ASP A 63 9.33 7.31 10.07
N ARG A 64 9.71 7.50 11.34
CA ARG A 64 11.01 7.04 11.86
C ARG A 64 11.17 5.53 11.75
N LYS A 65 10.14 4.77 12.12
CA LYS A 65 10.20 3.31 12.05
C LYS A 65 10.39 2.82 10.62
N LYS A 66 9.71 3.42 9.64
CA LYS A 66 9.90 3.05 8.23
C LYS A 66 11.36 3.19 7.79
N GLU A 67 12.04 4.29 8.15
CA GLU A 67 13.45 4.48 7.78
C GLU A 67 14.36 3.44 8.45
N GLU A 68 14.08 3.09 9.71
CA GLU A 68 14.78 1.99 10.41
C GLU A 68 14.60 0.64 9.68
N VAL A 69 13.35 0.29 9.32
CA VAL A 69 13.06 -0.96 8.59
C VAL A 69 13.74 -0.96 7.22
N LYS A 70 13.67 0.14 6.47
CA LYS A 70 14.34 0.26 5.16
C LYS A 70 15.84 0.00 5.27
N GLY A 71 16.50 0.60 6.28
CA GLY A 71 17.93 0.39 6.51
C GLY A 71 18.27 -1.07 6.79
N ARG A 72 17.50 -1.73 7.67
CA ARG A 72 17.71 -3.16 7.97
C ARG A 72 17.34 -4.10 6.82
N CYS A 73 16.43 -3.71 5.94
CA CYS A 73 16.17 -4.44 4.70
C CYS A 73 17.16 -4.06 3.57
N LEU A 74 18.27 -3.37 3.87
CA LEU A 74 19.24 -2.88 2.88
C LEU A 74 18.59 -2.10 1.71
N HIS A 75 17.46 -1.44 1.98
CA HIS A 75 16.61 -0.73 1.02
C HIS A 75 16.01 -1.59 -0.10
N ILE A 76 16.04 -2.92 0.00
CA ILE A 76 15.55 -3.82 -1.04
C ILE A 76 14.26 -4.53 -0.63
N ASP A 77 13.52 -5.02 -1.63
CA ASP A 77 12.42 -5.93 -1.44
C ASP A 77 12.95 -7.35 -1.22
N ILE A 78 12.96 -7.77 0.05
CA ILE A 78 13.47 -9.09 0.42
C ILE A 78 12.63 -10.23 -0.19
N LEU A 79 11.32 -10.03 -0.40
CA LEU A 79 10.47 -11.03 -1.05
C LEU A 79 10.84 -11.18 -2.53
N GLU A 80 11.15 -10.09 -3.23
CA GLU A 80 11.60 -10.14 -4.62
C GLU A 80 12.96 -10.84 -4.74
N PHE A 81 13.87 -10.55 -3.81
CA PHE A 81 15.18 -11.16 -3.73
C PHE A 81 15.08 -12.68 -3.62
N TYR A 82 14.36 -13.23 -2.64
CA TYR A 82 14.23 -14.69 -2.50
C TYR A 82 13.38 -15.35 -3.57
N ARG A 83 12.40 -14.64 -4.17
CA ARG A 83 11.56 -15.24 -5.22
C ARG A 83 12.22 -15.29 -6.59
N THR A 84 13.14 -14.38 -6.88
CA THR A 84 13.65 -14.18 -8.25
C THR A 84 15.16 -14.03 -8.35
N GLY A 85 15.87 -13.85 -7.23
CA GLY A 85 17.28 -13.49 -7.19
C GLY A 85 17.58 -12.03 -7.55
N LYS A 86 16.55 -11.20 -7.80
CA LYS A 86 16.74 -9.81 -8.21
C LYS A 86 16.79 -8.87 -7.03
N ILE A 87 17.76 -7.96 -7.06
CA ILE A 87 17.88 -6.84 -6.13
C ILE A 87 17.03 -5.69 -6.69
N VAL A 88 15.92 -5.39 -6.02
CA VAL A 88 15.01 -4.32 -6.43
C VAL A 88 14.71 -3.46 -5.21
N GLU A 89 14.78 -2.14 -5.37
CA GLU A 89 14.44 -1.20 -4.30
C GLU A 89 12.99 -1.39 -3.88
N GLY A 90 12.74 -1.48 -2.57
CA GLY A 90 11.39 -1.52 -2.05
C GLY A 90 10.65 -0.19 -2.25
N TYR A 91 9.35 -0.21 -2.01
CA TYR A 91 8.45 0.94 -2.15
C TYR A 91 7.72 1.27 -0.84
N ALA A 92 7.29 0.26 -0.09
CA ALA A 92 6.51 0.43 1.13
C ALA A 92 6.90 -0.59 2.19
N VAL A 93 6.92 -0.13 3.44
CA VAL A 93 6.99 -1.02 4.61
C VAL A 93 5.60 -1.57 4.88
N HIS A 94 5.52 -2.88 5.05
CA HIS A 94 4.31 -3.65 5.26
C HIS A 94 4.30 -4.30 6.64
N HIS A 95 3.16 -4.26 7.33
CA HIS A 95 2.92 -5.04 8.54
C HIS A 95 2.57 -6.48 8.16
N ILE A 96 3.43 -7.44 8.49
CA ILE A 96 3.21 -8.86 8.20
C ILE A 96 1.91 -9.31 8.88
N LYS A 97 1.79 -9.14 10.20
CA LYS A 97 0.50 -9.15 10.90
C LYS A 97 -0.08 -7.76 10.85
N GLU A 98 -1.21 -7.61 10.15
CA GLU A 98 -1.80 -6.31 9.83
C GLU A 98 -2.08 -5.50 11.11
N LEU A 99 -1.86 -4.18 11.01
CA LEU A 99 -2.00 -3.24 12.12
C LEU A 99 -3.35 -3.34 12.85
N LYS A 100 -4.42 -3.67 12.12
CA LYS A 100 -5.76 -3.80 12.70
C LYS A 100 -5.94 -5.06 13.52
N ASP A 101 -5.20 -6.12 13.22
CA ASP A 101 -5.29 -7.40 13.91
C ASP A 101 -4.39 -7.42 15.15
N GLU A 102 -3.19 -6.83 15.04
CA GLU A 102 -2.14 -6.93 16.06
C GLU A 102 -1.51 -5.55 16.35
N TRP A 103 -2.27 -4.69 17.00
CA TRP A 103 -1.85 -3.31 17.30
C TRP A 103 -0.55 -3.21 18.11
N ASP A 104 -0.29 -4.18 18.98
CA ASP A 104 0.90 -4.17 19.83
C ASP A 104 2.19 -4.39 19.03
N LEU A 105 2.08 -4.99 17.85
CA LEU A 105 3.19 -5.24 16.92
C LEU A 105 3.40 -4.09 15.91
N ARG A 106 2.70 -2.96 16.06
CA ARG A 106 2.73 -1.85 15.10
C ARG A 106 4.12 -1.25 14.86
N LEU A 107 4.99 -1.32 15.86
CA LEU A 107 6.39 -0.87 15.84
C LEU A 107 7.36 -2.03 16.08
N ASP A 108 6.89 -3.27 16.06
CA ASP A 108 7.77 -4.41 16.15
C ASP A 108 8.49 -4.57 14.80
N TYR A 109 9.82 -4.52 14.82
CA TYR A 109 10.61 -4.70 13.60
C TYR A 109 10.38 -6.09 12.99
N ASP A 110 10.18 -7.12 13.80
CA ASP A 110 9.97 -8.49 13.33
C ASP A 110 8.62 -8.71 12.67
N ASN A 111 7.71 -7.77 12.86
CA ASN A 111 6.43 -7.72 12.19
C ASN A 111 6.43 -6.81 10.94
N LEU A 112 7.57 -6.26 10.53
CA LEU A 112 7.68 -5.30 9.44
C LEU A 112 8.61 -5.82 8.34
N ILE A 113 8.24 -5.55 7.09
CA ILE A 113 9.01 -5.97 5.90
C ILE A 113 8.95 -4.90 4.81
N TYR A 114 10.05 -4.67 4.10
CA TYR A 114 10.10 -3.72 2.99
C TYR A 114 9.83 -4.41 1.65
N LEU A 115 8.87 -3.90 0.87
CA LEU A 115 8.38 -4.54 -0.36
C LEU A 115 8.23 -3.54 -1.51
N THR A 116 8.44 -4.00 -2.74
CA THR A 116 8.02 -3.30 -3.96
C THR A 116 6.51 -3.14 -3.99
N LYS A 117 6.00 -2.22 -4.81
CA LYS A 117 4.57 -2.01 -5.00
C LYS A 117 3.85 -3.28 -5.51
N SER A 118 4.48 -4.05 -6.39
CA SER A 118 3.93 -5.28 -6.96
C SER A 118 3.82 -6.39 -5.92
N ASN A 119 4.86 -6.58 -5.10
CA ASN A 119 4.86 -7.58 -4.03
C ASN A 119 3.96 -7.17 -2.86
N HIS A 120 3.92 -5.89 -2.49
CA HIS A 120 2.94 -5.39 -1.52
C HIS A 120 1.50 -5.71 -1.96
N ALA A 121 1.17 -5.47 -3.24
CA ALA A 121 -0.14 -5.83 -3.77
C ALA A 121 -0.36 -7.35 -3.85
N ARG A 122 0.70 -8.14 -4.07
CA ARG A 122 0.64 -9.61 -4.06
C ARG A 122 0.30 -10.14 -2.67
N VAL A 123 0.95 -9.62 -1.63
CA VAL A 123 0.69 -10.03 -0.23
C VAL A 123 -0.77 -9.77 0.14
N HIS A 124 -1.28 -8.56 -0.13
CA HIS A 124 -2.70 -8.24 0.09
C HIS A 124 -3.65 -9.17 -0.67
N ARG A 125 -3.36 -9.49 -1.94
CA ARG A 125 -4.17 -10.46 -2.70
C ARG A 125 -4.18 -11.86 -2.07
N GLU A 126 -3.11 -12.29 -1.40
CA GLU A 126 -3.13 -13.56 -0.67
C GLU A 126 -3.89 -13.45 0.66
N TYR A 127 -3.84 -12.30 1.32
CA TYR A 127 -4.60 -12.05 2.56
C TYR A 127 -6.12 -12.04 2.29
N ASP A 128 -6.52 -11.45 1.16
CA ASP A 128 -7.92 -11.33 0.74
C ASP A 128 -8.56 -12.69 0.37
N LYS A 129 -7.78 -13.75 0.16
CA LYS A 129 -8.31 -15.09 -0.15
C LYS A 129 -8.95 -15.78 1.05
N GLY A 130 -8.53 -15.43 2.26
CA GLY A 130 -9.05 -16.06 3.48
C GLY A 130 -8.01 -16.20 4.58
N PHE A 131 -8.48 -16.61 5.76
CA PHE A 131 -7.64 -16.74 6.96
C PHE A 131 -6.46 -17.70 6.77
N LYS A 132 -6.67 -18.83 6.09
CA LYS A 132 -5.65 -19.84 5.86
C LYS A 132 -4.53 -19.31 4.98
N GLU A 133 -4.88 -18.69 3.86
CA GLU A 133 -3.94 -18.11 2.89
C GLU A 133 -3.19 -16.93 3.49
N LYS A 134 -3.89 -16.09 4.27
CA LYS A 134 -3.28 -15.02 5.07
C LYS A 134 -2.21 -15.56 6.01
N LYS A 135 -2.54 -16.57 6.83
CA LYS A 135 -1.58 -17.17 7.77
C LYS A 135 -0.40 -17.82 7.06
N LYS A 136 -0.63 -18.50 5.92
CA LYS A 136 0.43 -19.06 5.11
C LYS A 136 1.37 -17.99 4.58
N MET A 137 0.85 -16.90 4.03
CA MET A 137 1.67 -15.80 3.52
C MET A 137 2.42 -15.10 4.67
N GLN A 138 1.79 -14.87 5.82
CA GLN A 138 2.48 -14.34 7.01
C GLN A 138 3.67 -15.20 7.43
N THR A 139 3.50 -16.53 7.43
CA THR A 139 4.57 -17.48 7.76
C THR A 139 5.73 -17.37 6.78
N ILE A 140 5.44 -17.36 5.47
CA ILE A 140 6.45 -17.19 4.42
C ILE A 140 7.24 -15.88 4.60
N LEU A 141 6.56 -14.77 4.90
CA LEU A 141 7.23 -13.47 5.07
C LEU A 141 8.13 -13.46 6.31
N LEU A 142 7.71 -14.09 7.41
CA LEU A 142 8.52 -14.22 8.63
C LEU A 142 9.75 -15.10 8.38
N GLU A 143 9.58 -16.24 7.71
CA GLU A 143 10.68 -17.15 7.36
C GLU A 143 11.70 -16.45 6.46
N ILE A 144 11.25 -15.77 5.40
CA ILE A 144 12.11 -15.03 4.48
C ILE A 144 12.87 -13.91 5.21
N LYS A 145 12.19 -13.16 6.09
CA LYS A 145 12.84 -12.10 6.88
C LYS A 145 13.92 -12.67 7.80
N MET A 146 13.64 -13.77 8.49
CA MET A 146 14.60 -14.45 9.36
C MET A 146 15.81 -14.99 8.58
N MET A 147 15.57 -15.58 7.40
CA MET A 147 16.65 -16.03 6.50
C MET A 147 17.53 -14.86 6.07
N PHE A 148 16.92 -13.74 5.67
CA PHE A 148 17.64 -12.52 5.28
C PHE A 148 18.55 -12.02 6.39
N GLU A 149 18.03 -11.91 7.61
CA GLU A 149 18.80 -11.42 8.75
C GLU A 149 19.96 -12.34 9.10
N THR A 150 19.74 -13.65 9.00
CA THR A 150 20.79 -14.64 9.23
C THR A 150 21.87 -14.62 8.15
N GLU A 151 21.48 -14.53 6.87
CA GLU A 151 22.43 -14.54 5.74
C GLU A 151 23.30 -13.29 5.68
N PHE A 152 22.76 -12.14 6.11
CA PHE A 152 23.44 -10.85 6.04
C PHE A 152 23.98 -10.34 7.40
N ASN A 153 23.84 -11.14 8.47
CA ASN A 153 24.24 -10.79 9.85
C ASN A 153 23.65 -9.45 10.33
N LEU A 154 22.33 -9.30 10.21
CA LEU A 154 21.58 -8.07 10.53
C LEU A 154 20.70 -8.17 11.78
#